data_AF-A0A830AXC4-F1
#
_entry.id   AF-A0A830AXC4-F1
#
_cell.length_a   1.000
_cell.length_b   1.000
_cell.length_c   1.000
_cell.angle_alpha   90.00
_cell.angle_beta   90.00
_cell.angle_gamma   90.00
#
_symmetry.space_group_name_H-M   'P 1'
#
loop_
_entity.id
_entity.type
_entity.pdbx_description
1 polymer ?
#
loop_
_entity_poly.entity_id
_entity_poly.type
_entity_poly.pdbx_seq_one_letter_code
_entity_poly.pdbx_strand_id
1 'polypeptide(L)'
;MHDHKLFPMGNYLNLEKKWALVLTSLVCIFLLATSFNMGLLSSLNTINSIFSMFPNKVLANEKEANADQVPPPPAPPPVPKFAYLISGSRGDLDKLWRTLHAVYHPWNYYVVHLDLESPVDERFELGSRVENHPLFSKVGNVFVNNRSNMVTYRGPTMVSNTLHACALLLKRYKDWDWFINLSASDYPLVTQDDLLFTFSDLKRELNFIEHTSHLGWKAGQRAMPLIVDPGLYQTTKADIFWVTPNRHLPTAFKLFTAAENTHFKPNFKMGWASSGQNSFGSPSWRPEPGP
;
A
#
# COMPACT_ATOMS: atom_id res chain seq x y z
N MET A 1 33.60 37.24 -59.21
CA MET A 1 34.48 37.72 -58.14
C MET A 1 33.57 38.23 -57.01
N HIS A 2 33.17 37.36 -56.09
CA HIS A 2 32.29 37.70 -54.96
C HIS A 2 32.91 37.11 -53.68
N ASP A 3 33.13 37.99 -52.71
CA ASP A 3 33.81 37.71 -51.43
C ASP A 3 32.90 36.98 -50.44
N HIS A 4 33.43 35.93 -49.81
CA HIS A 4 32.83 35.28 -48.64
C HIS A 4 33.37 35.90 -47.34
N LYS A 5 32.48 36.51 -46.54
CA LYS A 5 32.76 36.87 -45.14
C LYS A 5 32.49 35.66 -44.23
N LEU A 6 33.52 35.21 -43.50
CA LEU A 6 33.44 34.26 -42.38
C LEU A 6 33.10 35.01 -41.08
N PHE A 7 32.08 34.54 -40.34
CA PHE A 7 31.80 34.98 -38.97
C PHE A 7 32.58 34.13 -37.95
N PRO A 8 33.01 34.68 -36.79
CA PRO A 8 33.92 33.99 -35.88
C PRO A 8 33.17 33.07 -34.89
N MET A 9 33.48 31.78 -34.94
CA MET A 9 33.01 30.72 -34.03
C MET A 9 33.80 30.72 -32.70
N GLY A 10 34.02 31.89 -32.10
CA GLY A 10 34.86 32.04 -30.89
C GLY A 10 34.10 32.29 -29.58
N ASN A 11 32.86 32.78 -29.66
CA ASN A 11 32.14 33.29 -28.48
C ASN A 11 31.14 32.32 -27.83
N TYR A 12 30.75 31.23 -28.51
CA TYR A 12 29.76 30.28 -27.97
C TYR A 12 30.33 29.39 -26.85
N LEU A 13 31.57 28.91 -26.97
CA LEU A 13 32.22 28.04 -25.97
C LEU A 13 32.52 28.73 -24.64
N ASN A 14 32.68 30.06 -24.62
CA ASN A 14 32.91 30.83 -23.39
C ASN A 14 31.60 31.15 -22.64
N LEU A 15 30.47 31.20 -23.35
CA LEU A 15 29.18 31.49 -22.75
C LEU A 15 28.69 30.28 -21.93
N GLU A 16 28.81 29.06 -22.46
CA GLU A 16 28.39 27.83 -21.78
C GLU A 16 29.16 27.55 -20.48
N LYS A 17 30.47 27.84 -20.45
CA LYS A 17 31.28 27.67 -19.22
C LYS A 17 30.92 28.66 -18.12
N LYS A 18 30.51 29.89 -18.49
CA LYS A 18 30.08 30.90 -17.52
C LYS A 18 28.75 30.54 -16.87
N TRP A 19 27.80 30.02 -17.66
CA TRP A 19 26.51 29.59 -17.13
C TRP A 19 26.60 28.30 -16.30
N ALA A 20 27.51 27.38 -16.67
CA ALA A 20 27.74 26.16 -15.90
C ALA A 20 28.20 26.46 -14.46
N LEU A 21 29.11 27.42 -14.27
CA LEU A 21 29.59 27.82 -12.93
C LEU A 21 28.50 28.51 -12.09
N VAL A 22 27.59 29.25 -12.73
CA VAL A 22 26.47 29.88 -12.04
C VAL A 22 25.43 28.84 -11.60
N LEU A 23 25.13 27.85 -12.44
CA LEU A 23 24.23 26.75 -12.07
C LEU A 23 24.79 25.88 -10.95
N THR A 24 26.09 25.54 -10.98
CA THR A 24 26.70 24.76 -9.89
C THR A 24 26.70 25.53 -8.58
N SER A 25 26.98 26.83 -8.62
CA SER A 25 26.91 27.70 -7.44
C SER A 25 25.49 27.75 -6.84
N LEU A 26 24.46 27.87 -7.67
CA LEU A 26 23.05 27.86 -7.22
C LEU A 26 22.65 26.53 -6.58
N VAL A 27 23.09 25.39 -7.13
CA VAL A 27 22.85 24.07 -6.55
C VAL A 27 23.56 23.90 -5.21
N CYS A 28 24.82 24.37 -5.09
CA CYS A 28 25.54 24.34 -3.82
C CYS A 28 24.89 25.20 -2.73
N ILE A 29 24.39 26.38 -3.08
CA ILE A 29 23.67 27.26 -2.15
C ILE A 29 22.35 26.61 -1.70
N PHE A 30 21.62 25.98 -2.63
CA PHE A 30 20.38 25.26 -2.30
C PHE A 30 20.65 24.08 -1.34
N LEU A 31 21.69 23.28 -1.61
CA LEU A 31 22.08 22.18 -0.74
C LEU A 31 22.51 22.66 0.66
N LEU A 32 23.26 23.77 0.75
CA LEU A 32 23.64 24.39 2.01
C LEU A 32 22.42 24.96 2.77
N ALA A 33 21.43 25.53 2.09
CA ALA A 33 20.20 26.00 2.71
C ALA A 33 19.35 24.84 3.27
N THR A 34 19.36 23.68 2.60
CA THR A 34 18.69 22.48 3.11
C THR A 34 19.41 21.83 4.30
N SER A 35 20.74 21.92 4.37
CA SER A 35 21.50 21.36 5.50
C SER A 35 21.39 22.21 6.77
N PHE A 36 21.26 23.53 6.67
CA PHE A 36 20.99 24.40 7.82
C PHE A 36 19.58 24.22 8.40
N ASN A 37 18.58 23.86 7.59
CA ASN A 37 17.22 23.56 8.07
C ASN A 37 17.12 22.23 8.86
N MET A 38 18.10 21.32 8.73
CA MET A 38 18.12 20.04 9.47
C MET A 38 18.91 20.11 10.79
N GLY A 39 19.73 21.15 10.99
CA GLY A 39 20.57 21.30 12.20
C GLY A 39 19.87 21.96 13.40
N LEU A 40 18.71 22.59 13.21
CA LEU A 40 17.97 23.29 14.27
C LEU A 40 16.86 22.46 14.94
N LEU A 41 16.45 21.34 14.33
CA LEU A 41 15.48 20.42 14.95
C LEU A 41 16.13 19.32 15.81
N SER A 42 17.43 19.06 15.68
CA SER A 42 18.10 18.04 16.49
C SER A 42 18.48 18.50 17.89
N SER A 43 18.60 19.81 18.14
CA SER A 43 19.00 20.36 19.44
C SER A 43 17.86 20.54 20.45
N LEU A 44 16.59 20.32 20.06
CA LEU A 44 15.45 20.43 20.97
C LEU A 44 15.08 19.12 21.66
N ASN A 45 15.58 17.97 21.19
CA ASN A 45 15.25 16.66 21.76
C ASN A 45 16.19 16.21 22.89
N THR A 46 17.28 16.93 23.16
CA THR A 46 18.21 16.61 24.26
C THR A 46 17.77 17.18 25.61
N ILE A 47 16.84 18.13 25.64
CA ILE A 47 16.40 18.79 26.89
C ILE A 47 15.35 17.96 27.66
N ASN A 48 14.64 17.05 26.98
CA ASN A 48 13.61 16.22 27.62
C ASN A 48 14.13 14.95 28.33
N SER A 49 15.42 14.60 28.20
CA SER A 49 15.96 13.39 28.85
C SER A 49 16.56 13.63 30.24
N ILE A 50 16.59 14.88 30.72
CA ILE A 50 17.19 15.23 32.03
C ILE A 50 16.14 15.18 33.16
N PHE A 51 14.84 15.12 32.86
CA PHE A 51 13.80 15.21 33.89
C PHE A 51 13.30 13.86 34.46
N SER A 52 13.90 12.72 34.10
CA SER A 52 13.47 11.40 34.59
C SER A 52 14.23 10.88 35.82
N MET A 53 15.10 11.69 36.43
CA MET A 53 15.97 11.28 37.54
C MET A 53 15.56 11.84 38.92
N PHE A 54 14.27 12.06 39.17
CA PHE A 54 13.76 12.41 40.50
C PHE A 54 12.60 11.48 40.92
N PRO A 55 12.77 10.64 41.96
CA PRO A 55 11.66 9.92 42.55
C PRO A 55 10.94 10.83 43.55
N ASN A 56 9.76 11.33 43.19
CA ASN A 56 8.86 11.98 44.16
C ASN A 56 8.22 10.92 45.06
N LYS A 57 8.86 10.62 46.20
CA LYS A 57 8.15 10.11 47.38
C LYS A 57 7.30 11.24 47.96
N VAL A 58 6.03 11.32 47.57
CA VAL A 58 5.04 12.12 48.29
C VAL A 58 4.30 11.18 49.24
N LEU A 59 4.61 11.34 50.52
CA LEU A 59 3.84 10.81 51.64
C LEU A 59 2.52 11.58 51.70
N ALA A 60 1.38 10.91 51.46
CA ALA A 60 0.06 11.49 51.69
C ALA A 60 -0.72 10.56 52.62
N ASN A 61 -0.87 11.01 53.86
CA ASN A 61 -1.78 10.43 54.85
C ASN A 61 -3.24 10.65 54.44
N GLU A 62 -4.03 9.64 54.77
CA GLU A 62 -5.50 9.52 54.89
C GLU A 62 -6.34 10.80 54.75
N LYS A 63 -7.38 10.68 53.91
CA LYS A 63 -8.79 10.90 54.31
C LYS A 63 -9.68 10.13 53.32
N GLU A 64 -10.37 9.10 53.83
CA GLU A 64 -11.51 8.50 53.14
C GLU A 64 -12.61 9.56 53.01
N ALA A 65 -12.66 10.18 51.83
CA ALA A 65 -13.83 10.92 51.38
C ALA A 65 -14.64 9.96 50.50
N ASN A 66 -15.88 9.73 50.92
CA ASN A 66 -16.89 8.96 50.22
C ASN A 66 -17.04 9.49 48.78
N ALA A 67 -16.41 8.83 47.82
CA ALA A 67 -16.47 9.17 46.41
C ALA A 67 -17.51 8.26 45.76
N ASP A 68 -18.64 8.84 45.39
CA ASP A 68 -19.54 8.25 44.42
C ASP A 68 -18.70 7.78 43.23
N GLN A 69 -18.72 6.47 42.98
CA GLN A 69 -17.88 5.82 41.98
C GLN A 69 -18.30 6.29 40.59
N VAL A 70 -17.61 7.32 40.08
CA VAL A 70 -17.61 7.61 38.64
C VAL A 70 -17.12 6.33 37.96
N PRO A 71 -17.91 5.73 37.04
CA PRO A 71 -17.47 4.53 36.35
C PRO A 71 -16.13 4.80 35.67
N PRO A 72 -15.18 3.85 35.72
CA PRO A 72 -13.90 4.04 35.08
C PRO A 72 -14.10 4.40 33.60
N PRO A 73 -13.26 5.30 33.05
CA PRO A 73 -13.37 5.67 31.65
C PRO A 73 -13.35 4.41 30.77
N PRO A 74 -14.06 4.42 29.63
CA PRO A 74 -14.08 3.28 28.70
C PRO A 74 -12.66 2.86 28.37
N ALA A 75 -12.41 1.55 28.30
CA ALA A 75 -11.12 1.03 27.89
C ALA A 75 -10.75 1.60 26.50
N PRO A 76 -9.49 2.00 26.28
CA PRO A 76 -9.07 2.50 24.98
C PRO A 76 -9.31 1.43 23.90
N PRO A 77 -9.61 1.84 22.65
CA PRO A 77 -9.81 0.90 21.57
C PRO A 77 -8.56 0.04 21.36
N PRO A 78 -8.70 -1.25 21.01
CA PRO A 78 -7.56 -2.12 20.78
C PRO A 78 -6.71 -1.60 19.62
N VAL A 79 -5.38 -1.73 19.74
CA VAL A 79 -4.42 -1.34 18.69
C VAL A 79 -4.77 -2.05 17.39
N PRO A 80 -4.91 -1.33 16.26
CA PRO A 80 -5.39 -1.94 15.04
C PRO A 80 -4.36 -2.89 14.42
N LYS A 81 -4.83 -3.83 13.62
CA LYS A 81 -3.98 -4.75 12.86
C LYS A 81 -4.12 -4.51 11.37
N PHE A 82 -2.98 -4.35 10.70
CA PHE A 82 -2.94 -4.23 9.25
C PHE A 82 -2.63 -5.58 8.60
N ALA A 83 -3.25 -5.82 7.46
CA ALA A 83 -2.98 -6.95 6.59
C ALA A 83 -2.44 -6.45 5.25
N TYR A 84 -1.21 -6.79 4.92
CA TYR A 84 -0.54 -6.33 3.71
C TYR A 84 -0.54 -7.40 2.63
N LEU A 85 -0.82 -6.99 1.39
CA LEU A 85 -0.31 -7.67 0.21
C LEU A 85 0.91 -6.91 -0.29
N ILE A 86 2.05 -7.59 -0.46
CA ILE A 86 3.22 -7.03 -1.14
C ILE A 86 3.49 -7.90 -2.37
N SER A 87 3.24 -7.33 -3.55
CA SER A 87 3.38 -8.05 -4.82
C SER A 87 4.51 -7.50 -5.68
N GLY A 88 5.23 -8.39 -6.37
CA GLY A 88 6.26 -8.05 -7.34
C GLY A 88 6.17 -8.93 -8.58
N SER A 89 6.99 -8.59 -9.58
CA SER A 89 7.14 -9.36 -10.80
C SER A 89 8.63 -9.71 -11.02
N ARG A 90 8.98 -10.09 -12.24
CA ARG A 90 10.34 -10.50 -12.60
C ARG A 90 11.39 -9.46 -12.19
N GLY A 91 12.39 -9.88 -11.41
CA GLY A 91 13.49 -9.04 -10.96
C GLY A 91 13.13 -8.09 -9.81
N ASP A 92 11.98 -8.26 -9.18
CA ASP A 92 11.55 -7.45 -8.04
C ASP A 92 11.85 -8.08 -6.68
N LEU A 93 12.42 -9.30 -6.60
CA LEU A 93 12.69 -10.00 -5.34
C LEU A 93 13.33 -9.10 -4.27
N ASP A 94 14.43 -8.42 -4.60
CA ASP A 94 15.13 -7.60 -3.62
C ASP A 94 14.35 -6.33 -3.23
N LYS A 95 13.60 -5.75 -4.17
CA LYS A 95 12.76 -4.59 -3.89
C LYS A 95 11.58 -4.98 -3.00
N LEU A 96 10.93 -6.11 -3.30
CA LEU A 96 9.87 -6.70 -2.49
C LEU A 96 10.38 -7.02 -1.09
N TRP A 97 11.56 -7.64 -1.00
CA TRP A 97 12.21 -7.96 0.27
C TRP A 97 12.46 -6.69 1.10
N ARG A 98 13.04 -5.66 0.48
CA ARG A 98 13.26 -4.34 1.10
C ARG A 98 11.96 -3.71 1.58
N THR A 99 10.89 -3.75 0.77
CA THR A 99 9.58 -3.18 1.14
C THR A 99 8.97 -3.96 2.30
N LEU A 100 8.99 -5.30 2.29
CA LEU A 100 8.55 -6.13 3.40
C LEU A 100 9.24 -5.75 4.71
N HIS A 101 10.56 -5.63 4.69
CA HIS A 101 11.32 -5.22 5.88
C HIS A 101 10.95 -3.82 6.37
N ALA A 102 10.72 -2.87 5.46
CA ALA A 102 10.38 -1.50 5.82
C ALA A 102 8.99 -1.37 6.45
N VAL A 103 8.04 -2.22 6.07
CA VAL A 103 6.68 -2.22 6.64
C VAL A 103 6.48 -3.27 7.73
N TYR A 104 7.49 -4.08 8.06
CA TYR A 104 7.33 -5.18 8.99
C TYR A 104 7.10 -4.69 10.43
N HIS A 105 6.10 -5.28 11.06
CA HIS A 105 5.76 -5.14 12.47
C HIS A 105 5.09 -6.45 12.94
N PRO A 106 5.47 -7.00 14.11
CA PRO A 106 4.99 -8.32 14.57
C PRO A 106 3.47 -8.37 14.86
N TRP A 107 2.81 -7.22 15.00
CA TRP A 107 1.36 -7.12 15.23
C TRP A 107 0.51 -7.32 13.96
N ASN A 108 1.10 -7.11 12.78
CA ASN A 108 0.42 -7.10 11.48
C ASN A 108 0.58 -8.44 10.74
N TYR A 109 -0.15 -8.62 9.64
CA TYR A 109 -0.08 -9.81 8.77
C TYR A 109 0.37 -9.45 7.36
N TYR A 110 1.11 -10.36 6.72
CA TYR A 110 1.71 -10.12 5.40
C TYR A 110 1.47 -11.32 4.48
N VAL A 111 0.96 -11.05 3.28
CA VAL A 111 1.03 -11.95 2.14
C VAL A 111 2.01 -11.35 1.14
N VAL A 112 3.03 -12.14 0.79
CA VAL A 112 4.01 -11.75 -0.24
C VAL A 112 3.85 -12.64 -1.46
N HIS A 113 3.98 -12.03 -2.64
CA HIS A 113 3.69 -12.71 -3.91
C HIS A 113 4.61 -12.20 -5.02
N LEU A 114 5.25 -13.14 -5.73
CA LEU A 114 5.87 -12.92 -7.03
C LEU A 114 5.02 -13.62 -8.10
N ASP A 115 4.69 -12.90 -9.17
CA ASP A 115 3.87 -13.40 -10.27
C ASP A 115 4.56 -14.49 -11.11
N LEU A 116 3.82 -15.08 -12.05
CA LEU A 116 4.36 -16.12 -12.94
C LEU A 116 5.37 -15.63 -13.99
N GLU A 117 5.54 -14.32 -14.17
CA GLU A 117 6.63 -13.80 -14.99
C GLU A 117 7.99 -13.96 -14.29
N SER A 118 7.96 -13.98 -12.96
CA SER A 118 9.15 -14.18 -12.13
C SER A 118 9.70 -15.60 -12.32
N PRO A 119 11.01 -15.75 -12.59
CA PRO A 119 11.67 -17.05 -12.68
C PRO A 119 11.37 -17.94 -11.47
N VAL A 120 11.32 -19.24 -11.71
CA VAL A 120 11.06 -20.24 -10.67
C VAL A 120 12.06 -20.11 -9.52
N ASP A 121 13.35 -19.89 -9.82
CA ASP A 121 14.40 -19.72 -8.82
C ASP A 121 14.17 -18.49 -7.93
N GLU A 122 13.75 -17.36 -8.52
CA GLU A 122 13.44 -16.13 -7.78
C GLU A 122 12.26 -16.33 -6.80
N ARG A 123 11.26 -17.10 -7.23
CA ARG A 123 10.10 -17.43 -6.39
C ARG A 123 10.45 -18.42 -5.28
N PHE A 124 11.27 -19.43 -5.57
CA PHE A 124 11.80 -20.34 -4.56
C PHE A 124 12.69 -19.60 -3.55
N GLU A 125 13.51 -18.67 -4.01
CA GLU A 125 14.35 -17.85 -3.16
C GLU A 125 13.51 -16.98 -2.21
N LEU A 126 12.43 -16.36 -2.67
CA LEU A 126 11.49 -15.66 -1.78
C LEU A 126 10.95 -16.57 -0.68
N GLY A 127 10.51 -17.78 -1.05
CA GLY A 127 10.05 -18.81 -0.11
C GLY A 127 11.11 -19.12 0.96
N SER A 128 12.31 -19.43 0.49
CA SER A 128 13.47 -19.76 1.33
C SER A 128 13.87 -18.59 2.25
N ARG A 129 13.91 -17.35 1.74
CA ARG A 129 14.25 -16.17 2.55
C ARG A 129 13.25 -15.96 3.68
N VAL A 130 11.94 -16.12 3.42
CA VAL A 130 10.91 -15.97 4.46
C VAL A 130 10.97 -17.10 5.49
N GLU A 131 11.11 -18.35 5.06
CA GLU A 131 11.16 -19.51 5.96
C GLU A 131 12.40 -19.49 6.86
N ASN A 132 13.55 -19.10 6.32
CA ASN A 132 14.82 -19.05 7.05
C ASN A 132 15.02 -17.77 7.87
N HIS A 133 14.16 -16.75 7.71
CA HIS A 133 14.30 -15.51 8.47
C HIS A 133 13.87 -15.72 9.93
N PRO A 134 14.77 -15.55 10.92
CA PRO A 134 14.54 -15.97 12.32
C PRO A 134 13.36 -15.25 12.98
N LEU A 135 13.10 -13.99 12.60
CA LEU A 135 11.97 -13.24 13.12
C LEU A 135 10.65 -13.68 12.48
N PHE A 136 10.63 -13.93 11.18
CA PHE A 136 9.40 -14.28 10.47
C PHE A 136 8.96 -15.71 10.80
N SER A 137 9.91 -16.64 10.94
CA SER A 137 9.63 -18.00 11.37
C SER A 137 9.14 -18.06 12.82
N LYS A 138 9.71 -17.23 13.72
CA LYS A 138 9.28 -17.14 15.12
C LYS A 138 7.89 -16.54 15.29
N VAL A 139 7.57 -15.47 14.55
CA VAL A 139 6.29 -14.76 14.69
C VAL A 139 5.17 -15.41 13.85
N GLY A 140 5.50 -15.98 12.69
CA GLY A 140 4.55 -16.72 11.85
C GLY A 140 3.50 -15.83 11.15
N ASN A 141 3.81 -14.54 10.95
CA ASN A 141 2.88 -13.56 10.38
C ASN A 141 3.17 -13.17 8.92
N VAL A 142 4.15 -13.80 8.27
CA VAL A 142 4.47 -13.60 6.84
C VAL A 142 4.16 -14.88 6.07
N PHE A 143 3.35 -14.77 5.02
CA PHE A 143 2.98 -15.89 4.17
C PHE A 143 3.36 -15.65 2.70
N VAL A 144 4.12 -16.58 2.13
CA VAL A 144 4.45 -16.58 0.70
C VAL A 144 3.35 -17.29 -0.08
N ASN A 145 2.73 -16.60 -1.05
CA ASN A 145 1.80 -17.24 -1.97
C ASN A 145 2.54 -18.04 -3.05
N ASN A 146 2.78 -19.33 -2.78
CA ASN A 146 3.46 -20.24 -3.70
C ASN A 146 2.63 -20.58 -4.95
N ARG A 147 1.31 -20.38 -4.92
CA ARG A 147 0.44 -20.48 -6.10
C ARG A 147 0.44 -19.13 -6.82
N SER A 148 1.56 -18.82 -7.46
CA SER A 148 1.73 -17.58 -8.20
C SER A 148 0.64 -17.45 -9.27
N ASN A 149 -0.06 -16.32 -9.24
CA ASN A 149 -0.94 -15.92 -10.32
C ASN A 149 -0.12 -15.31 -11.48
N MET A 150 -0.60 -15.44 -12.71
CA MET A 150 -0.15 -14.57 -13.80
C MET A 150 -0.80 -13.20 -13.59
N VAL A 151 -0.02 -12.12 -13.72
CA VAL A 151 -0.51 -10.75 -13.51
C VAL A 151 -0.17 -9.92 -14.73
N THR A 152 -1.19 -9.55 -15.49
CA THR A 152 -1.07 -8.68 -16.66
C THR A 152 -1.34 -7.24 -16.24
N TYR A 153 -0.42 -6.34 -16.60
CA TYR A 153 -0.60 -4.92 -16.32
C TYR A 153 -1.85 -4.39 -17.06
N ARG A 154 -2.70 -3.61 -16.36
CA ARG A 154 -4.02 -3.13 -16.82
C ARG A 154 -5.06 -4.24 -17.07
N GLY A 155 -4.72 -5.50 -16.81
CA GLY A 155 -5.63 -6.63 -16.93
C GLY A 155 -6.44 -6.87 -15.65
N PRO A 156 -7.61 -7.54 -15.76
CA PRO A 156 -8.38 -8.04 -14.62
C PRO A 156 -7.57 -8.93 -13.67
N THR A 157 -6.52 -9.61 -14.16
CA THR A 157 -5.63 -10.44 -13.32
C THR A 157 -4.96 -9.67 -12.17
N MET A 158 -4.71 -8.35 -12.32
CA MET A 158 -4.24 -7.51 -11.19
C MET A 158 -5.24 -7.52 -10.03
N VAL A 159 -6.53 -7.30 -10.33
CA VAL A 159 -7.59 -7.31 -9.32
C VAL A 159 -7.79 -8.73 -8.77
N SER A 160 -7.73 -9.75 -9.62
CA SER A 160 -7.79 -11.16 -9.19
C SER A 160 -6.66 -11.50 -8.21
N ASN A 161 -5.46 -10.95 -8.38
CA ASN A 161 -4.35 -11.15 -7.45
C ASN A 161 -4.64 -10.54 -6.08
N THR A 162 -5.12 -9.30 -6.04
CA THR A 162 -5.53 -8.64 -4.80
C THR A 162 -6.62 -9.44 -4.08
N LEU A 163 -7.64 -9.91 -4.81
CA LEU A 163 -8.72 -10.73 -4.24
C LEU A 163 -8.22 -12.08 -3.71
N HIS A 164 -7.27 -12.71 -4.41
CA HIS A 164 -6.65 -13.95 -3.94
C HIS A 164 -5.90 -13.72 -2.62
N ALA A 165 -5.16 -12.63 -2.48
CA ALA A 165 -4.48 -12.27 -1.24
C ALA A 165 -5.46 -11.99 -0.10
N CYS A 166 -6.54 -11.25 -0.35
CA CYS A 166 -7.62 -11.03 0.62
C CYS A 166 -8.23 -12.35 1.09
N ALA A 167 -8.49 -13.30 0.17
CA ALA A 167 -9.03 -14.61 0.52
C ALA A 167 -8.05 -15.41 1.40
N LEU A 168 -6.74 -15.36 1.12
CA LEU A 168 -5.71 -15.99 1.94
C LEU A 168 -5.67 -15.39 3.36
N LEU A 169 -5.69 -14.06 3.46
CA LEU A 169 -5.71 -13.33 4.73
C LEU A 169 -6.96 -13.65 5.54
N LEU A 170 -8.16 -13.59 4.93
CA LEU A 170 -9.42 -13.93 5.59
C LEU A 170 -9.49 -15.40 6.02
N LYS A 171 -8.79 -16.30 5.33
CA LYS A 171 -8.72 -17.71 5.72
C LYS A 171 -7.80 -17.92 6.92
N ARG A 172 -6.68 -17.21 6.99
CA ARG A 172 -5.67 -17.37 8.05
C ARG A 172 -5.92 -16.53 9.30
N TYR A 173 -6.33 -15.29 9.13
CA TYR A 173 -6.42 -14.29 10.18
C TYR A 173 -7.80 -13.65 10.15
N LYS A 174 -8.43 -13.57 11.32
CA LYS A 174 -9.83 -13.11 11.45
C LYS A 174 -9.96 -11.74 12.11
N ASP A 175 -8.85 -11.20 12.58
CA ASP A 175 -8.76 -10.11 13.54
C ASP A 175 -7.91 -8.94 13.03
N TRP A 176 -7.69 -8.84 11.72
CA TRP A 176 -7.16 -7.62 11.12
C TRP A 176 -8.27 -6.60 10.85
N ASP A 177 -7.91 -5.32 10.78
CA ASP A 177 -8.84 -4.19 10.66
C ASP A 177 -8.83 -3.55 9.26
N TRP A 178 -7.63 -3.47 8.66
CA TRP A 178 -7.42 -2.86 7.35
C TRP A 178 -6.47 -3.68 6.49
N PHE A 179 -6.80 -3.76 5.20
CA PHE A 179 -6.00 -4.35 4.15
C PHE A 179 -5.29 -3.24 3.37
N ILE A 180 -4.02 -3.47 3.05
CA ILE A 180 -3.18 -2.54 2.29
C ILE A 180 -2.51 -3.32 1.14
N ASN A 181 -2.74 -2.90 -0.11
CA ASN A 181 -2.00 -3.45 -1.24
C ASN A 181 -0.77 -2.58 -1.55
N LEU A 182 0.39 -3.22 -1.71
CA LEU A 182 1.65 -2.61 -2.07
C LEU A 182 2.29 -3.41 -3.21
N SER A 183 2.95 -2.70 -4.11
CA SER A 183 3.89 -3.25 -5.07
C SER A 183 5.32 -3.24 -4.50
N ALA A 184 6.22 -3.97 -5.15
CA ALA A 184 7.66 -3.92 -4.85
C ALA A 184 8.29 -2.52 -5.07
N SER A 185 7.62 -1.64 -5.82
CA SER A 185 8.10 -0.27 -6.07
C SER A 185 7.66 0.72 -4.98
N ASP A 186 6.69 0.37 -4.15
CA ASP A 186 6.22 1.22 -3.06
C ASP A 186 7.21 1.24 -1.89
N TYR A 187 7.18 2.33 -1.12
CA TYR A 187 7.97 2.48 0.11
C TYR A 187 7.23 3.34 1.15
N PRO A 188 7.22 2.93 2.44
CA PRO A 188 6.53 3.70 3.46
C PRO A 188 7.22 5.04 3.71
N LEU A 189 6.41 6.09 3.92
CA LEU A 189 6.86 7.43 4.34
C LEU A 189 6.67 7.67 5.84
N VAL A 190 6.02 6.74 6.53
CA VAL A 190 5.73 6.78 7.97
C VAL A 190 6.14 5.45 8.59
N THR A 191 6.50 5.47 9.87
CA THR A 191 6.82 4.24 10.59
C THR A 191 5.55 3.42 10.88
N GLN A 192 5.71 2.11 11.15
CA GLN A 192 4.57 1.29 11.53
C GLN A 192 3.97 1.73 12.87
N ASP A 193 4.78 2.20 13.81
CA ASP A 193 4.31 2.68 15.11
C ASP A 193 3.45 3.95 14.94
N ASP A 194 3.90 4.91 14.12
CA ASP A 194 3.13 6.12 13.83
C ASP A 194 1.82 5.80 13.11
N LEU A 195 1.85 4.81 12.20
CA LEU A 195 0.66 4.36 11.47
C LEU A 195 -0.35 3.71 12.43
N LEU A 196 0.12 2.81 13.31
CA LEU A 196 -0.70 2.15 14.34
C LEU A 196 -1.29 3.18 15.32
N PHE A 197 -0.49 4.15 15.75
CA PHE A 197 -0.92 5.24 16.61
C PHE A 197 -2.01 6.08 15.93
N THR A 198 -1.76 6.55 14.71
CA THR A 198 -2.70 7.40 13.97
C THR A 198 -4.03 6.68 13.69
N PHE A 199 -3.99 5.39 13.40
CA PHE A 199 -5.20 4.60 13.12
C PHE A 199 -5.91 4.09 14.38
N SER A 200 -5.30 4.21 15.56
CA SER A 200 -5.90 3.72 16.81
C SER A 200 -7.22 4.40 17.13
N ASP A 201 -7.32 5.72 16.89
CA ASP A 201 -8.51 6.55 17.12
C ASP A 201 -9.52 6.52 15.96
N LEU A 202 -9.16 5.93 14.82
CA LEU A 202 -10.03 5.90 13.64
C LEU A 202 -11.10 4.83 13.77
N LYS A 203 -12.33 5.20 13.41
CA LYS A 203 -13.46 4.28 13.30
C LYS A 203 -13.12 3.11 12.37
N ARG A 204 -13.24 1.87 12.89
CA ARG A 204 -12.95 0.64 12.16
C ARG A 204 -13.96 0.35 11.04
N GLU A 205 -14.86 1.29 10.71
CA GLU A 205 -15.80 1.25 9.59
C GLU A 205 -15.35 2.10 8.37
N LEU A 206 -14.27 2.88 8.48
CA LEU A 206 -13.74 3.71 7.39
C LEU A 206 -12.85 2.97 6.37
N ASN A 207 -13.09 3.17 5.07
CA ASN A 207 -12.21 2.76 3.98
C ASN A 207 -11.52 3.98 3.37
N PHE A 208 -10.26 3.83 2.94
CA PHE A 208 -9.49 4.92 2.34
C PHE A 208 -9.21 4.58 0.88
N ILE A 209 -10.01 5.18 -0.01
CA ILE A 209 -9.97 4.96 -1.45
C ILE A 209 -10.00 6.33 -2.11
N GLU A 210 -8.95 6.70 -2.81
CA GLU A 210 -8.99 7.88 -3.67
C GLU A 210 -9.89 7.57 -4.87
N HIS A 211 -10.93 8.36 -5.09
CA HIS A 211 -11.83 8.13 -6.21
C HIS A 211 -12.40 9.43 -6.81
N THR A 212 -12.74 9.37 -8.09
CA THR A 212 -13.53 10.41 -8.77
C THR A 212 -14.64 9.79 -9.61
N SER A 213 -15.79 10.46 -9.68
CA SER A 213 -16.88 10.08 -10.58
C SER A 213 -16.85 10.84 -11.91
N HIS A 214 -15.91 11.76 -12.08
CA HIS A 214 -15.70 12.49 -13.34
C HIS A 214 -14.83 11.65 -14.27
N LEU A 215 -15.47 10.78 -15.06
CA LEU A 215 -14.77 9.83 -15.94
C LEU A 215 -14.03 10.53 -17.09
N GLY A 216 -14.63 11.57 -17.68
CA GLY A 216 -14.09 12.25 -18.86
C GLY A 216 -13.72 11.27 -19.97
N TRP A 217 -12.49 11.39 -20.50
CA TRP A 217 -11.95 10.49 -21.53
C TRP A 217 -11.89 9.01 -21.10
N LYS A 218 -11.83 8.71 -19.79
CA LYS A 218 -11.75 7.33 -19.28
C LYS A 218 -13.03 6.53 -19.55
N ALA A 219 -14.18 7.18 -19.74
CA ALA A 219 -15.41 6.49 -20.10
C ALA A 219 -15.25 5.74 -21.44
N GLY A 220 -14.80 6.43 -22.48
CA GLY A 220 -14.58 5.84 -23.80
C GLY A 220 -13.38 4.90 -23.87
N GLN A 221 -12.31 5.17 -23.12
CA GLN A 221 -11.05 4.41 -23.23
C GLN A 221 -10.93 3.24 -22.24
N ARG A 222 -11.69 3.22 -21.14
CA ARG A 222 -11.57 2.19 -20.10
C ARG A 222 -12.88 1.52 -19.73
N ALA A 223 -14.01 2.24 -19.80
CA ALA A 223 -15.29 1.68 -19.39
C ALA A 223 -16.10 1.06 -20.53
N MET A 224 -15.98 1.59 -21.75
CA MET A 224 -16.67 1.08 -22.93
C MET A 224 -15.96 -0.06 -23.68
N PRO A 225 -14.62 -0.14 -23.71
CA PRO A 225 -13.99 -1.25 -24.43
C PRO A 225 -14.18 -2.59 -23.72
N LEU A 226 -14.15 -3.66 -24.52
CA LEU A 226 -14.04 -5.03 -24.03
C LEU A 226 -12.58 -5.45 -24.11
N ILE A 227 -12.11 -6.20 -23.11
CA ILE A 227 -10.72 -6.68 -23.03
C ILE A 227 -10.69 -8.18 -22.76
N VAL A 228 -9.70 -8.85 -23.35
CA VAL A 228 -9.33 -10.23 -23.01
C VAL A 228 -7.96 -10.19 -22.36
N ASP A 229 -7.85 -10.83 -21.21
CA ASP A 229 -6.60 -10.95 -20.46
C ASP A 229 -5.99 -12.34 -20.66
N PRO A 230 -4.88 -12.46 -21.40
CA PRO A 230 -4.21 -13.74 -21.63
C PRO A 230 -3.76 -14.40 -20.33
N GLY A 231 -3.49 -13.62 -19.28
CA GLY A 231 -3.06 -14.13 -17.99
C GLY A 231 -4.12 -14.98 -17.27
N LEU A 232 -5.37 -15.00 -17.75
CA LEU A 232 -6.41 -15.89 -17.24
C LEU A 232 -6.29 -17.34 -17.75
N TYR A 233 -5.61 -17.56 -18.89
CA TYR A 233 -5.53 -18.89 -19.53
C TYR A 233 -4.16 -19.27 -20.09
N GLN A 234 -3.19 -18.35 -20.10
CA GLN A 234 -1.82 -18.59 -20.55
C GLN A 234 -0.82 -18.53 -19.39
N THR A 235 0.26 -19.30 -19.50
CA THR A 235 1.39 -19.30 -18.55
C THR A 235 2.52 -18.36 -18.97
N THR A 236 2.45 -17.78 -20.17
CA THR A 236 3.39 -16.76 -20.66
C THR A 236 2.72 -15.40 -20.55
N LYS A 237 3.46 -14.40 -20.06
CA LYS A 237 2.93 -13.04 -19.96
C LYS A 237 2.78 -12.42 -21.34
N ALA A 238 1.62 -11.83 -21.58
CA ALA A 238 1.29 -11.11 -22.81
C ALA A 238 0.36 -9.93 -22.46
N ASP A 239 0.37 -8.90 -23.31
CA ASP A 239 -0.51 -7.74 -23.13
C ASP A 239 -1.98 -8.11 -23.33
N ILE A 240 -2.86 -7.29 -22.75
CA ILE A 240 -4.31 -7.42 -22.96
C ILE A 240 -4.69 -7.18 -24.43
N PHE A 241 -5.70 -7.92 -24.90
CA PHE A 241 -6.29 -7.72 -26.21
C PHE A 241 -7.55 -6.87 -26.10
N TRP A 242 -7.69 -5.87 -26.97
CA TRP A 242 -8.92 -5.11 -27.11
C TRP A 242 -9.86 -5.81 -28.08
N VAL A 243 -11.14 -5.92 -27.71
CA VAL A 243 -12.17 -6.59 -28.49
C VAL A 243 -13.16 -5.57 -29.05
N THR A 244 -13.51 -5.74 -30.32
CA THR A 244 -14.55 -4.97 -31.00
C THR A 244 -15.80 -5.82 -31.22
N PRO A 245 -17.01 -5.24 -31.15
CA PRO A 245 -17.31 -3.84 -30.89
C PRO A 245 -17.22 -3.47 -29.41
N ASN A 246 -17.09 -2.17 -29.11
CA ASN A 246 -17.21 -1.66 -27.75
C ASN A 246 -18.62 -1.86 -27.22
N ARG A 247 -18.74 -2.02 -25.90
CA ARG A 247 -20.04 -2.01 -25.20
C ARG A 247 -20.46 -0.60 -24.83
N HIS A 248 -21.76 -0.42 -24.57
CA HIS A 248 -22.27 0.81 -23.97
C HIS A 248 -21.80 0.96 -22.51
N LEU A 249 -21.79 2.20 -22.02
CA LEU A 249 -21.47 2.50 -20.63
C LEU A 249 -22.53 1.86 -19.71
N PRO A 250 -22.14 1.14 -18.64
CA PRO A 250 -23.08 0.61 -17.66
C PRO A 250 -23.95 1.71 -17.05
N THR A 251 -25.25 1.45 -16.96
CA THR A 251 -26.23 2.38 -16.37
C THR A 251 -26.79 1.87 -15.03
N ALA A 252 -26.60 0.58 -14.72
CA ALA A 252 -27.10 -0.04 -13.49
C ALA A 252 -26.40 0.48 -12.21
N PHE A 253 -25.20 1.07 -12.34
CA PHE A 253 -24.42 1.59 -11.23
C PHE A 253 -23.57 2.78 -11.67
N LYS A 254 -23.21 3.62 -10.70
CA LYS A 254 -22.31 4.75 -10.93
C LYS A 254 -20.86 4.27 -10.96
N LEU A 255 -20.14 4.61 -12.01
CA LEU A 255 -18.72 4.32 -12.14
C LEU A 255 -17.88 5.37 -11.42
N PHE A 256 -16.86 4.89 -10.72
CA PHE A 256 -15.80 5.69 -10.12
C PHE A 256 -14.46 5.20 -10.64
N THR A 257 -13.51 6.11 -10.82
CA THR A 257 -12.11 5.75 -11.10
C THR A 257 -11.26 6.09 -9.90
N ALA A 258 -10.39 5.16 -9.52
CA ALA A 258 -9.50 5.28 -8.38
C ALA A 258 -8.04 5.11 -8.82
N ALA A 259 -7.12 5.54 -7.96
CA ALA A 259 -5.72 5.12 -8.02
C ALA A 259 -5.60 3.64 -7.62
N GLU A 260 -4.53 2.97 -8.06
CA GLU A 260 -4.33 1.53 -7.80
C GLU A 260 -3.96 1.23 -6.33
N ASN A 261 -3.53 2.22 -5.55
CA ASN A 261 -3.20 2.08 -4.13
C ASN A 261 -4.44 2.38 -3.27
N THR A 262 -4.92 1.37 -2.55
CA THR A 262 -6.22 1.42 -1.84
C THR A 262 -6.17 0.68 -0.51
N HIS A 263 -6.87 1.21 0.50
CA HIS A 263 -6.98 0.58 1.81
C HIS A 263 -8.41 0.06 2.04
N PHE A 264 -8.54 -1.26 2.09
CA PHE A 264 -9.82 -1.95 2.28
C PHE A 264 -9.97 -2.52 3.70
N LYS A 265 -11.12 -3.09 4.02
CA LYS A 265 -11.39 -3.81 5.28
C LYS A 265 -11.56 -5.31 5.05
N PRO A 266 -11.47 -6.14 6.11
CA PRO A 266 -11.82 -7.57 6.02
C PRO A 266 -13.26 -7.81 5.60
N ASN A 267 -14.16 -6.95 6.09
CA ASN A 267 -15.57 -6.98 5.73
C ASN A 267 -15.91 -5.99 4.61
N PHE A 268 -14.91 -5.50 3.85
CA PHE A 268 -15.18 -4.81 2.60
C PHE A 268 -15.81 -5.82 1.65
N LYS A 269 -17.14 -5.85 1.64
CA LYS A 269 -17.90 -6.34 0.51
C LYS A 269 -17.51 -5.41 -0.63
N MET A 270 -16.61 -5.86 -1.51
CA MET A 270 -16.48 -5.25 -2.82
C MET A 270 -17.89 -5.19 -3.39
N GLY A 271 -18.42 -3.98 -3.49
CA GLY A 271 -19.83 -3.74 -3.73
C GLY A 271 -20.21 -4.29 -5.10
N TRP A 272 -20.71 -5.53 -5.12
CA TRP A 272 -21.61 -5.96 -6.15
C TRP A 272 -22.90 -5.17 -5.95
N ALA A 273 -22.98 -4.02 -6.60
CA ALA A 273 -24.27 -3.38 -6.85
C ALA A 273 -25.02 -4.24 -7.88
N SER A 274 -25.56 -5.37 -7.44
CA SER A 274 -26.81 -5.87 -8.01
C SER A 274 -27.90 -4.98 -7.41
N SER A 275 -28.38 -4.03 -8.20
CA SER A 275 -29.60 -3.29 -7.88
C SER A 275 -30.74 -4.31 -7.76
N GLY A 276 -31.21 -4.50 -6.54
CA GLY A 276 -32.36 -5.35 -6.25
C GLY A 276 -32.75 -5.20 -4.79
N GLN A 277 -33.47 -4.12 -4.47
CA GLN A 277 -34.35 -4.13 -3.31
C GLN A 277 -35.29 -5.32 -3.47
N ASN A 278 -35.16 -6.31 -2.58
CA ASN A 278 -36.29 -6.98 -1.96
C ASN A 278 -35.77 -7.79 -0.77
N SER A 279 -36.20 -7.36 0.40
CA SER A 279 -36.22 -8.13 1.64
C SER A 279 -36.94 -9.46 1.43
N PHE A 280 -36.22 -10.58 1.48
CA PHE A 280 -36.78 -11.88 1.82
C PHE A 280 -35.78 -12.68 2.66
N GLY A 281 -36.32 -13.36 3.67
CA GLY A 281 -35.61 -13.99 4.77
C GLY A 281 -34.53 -15.01 4.39
N SER A 282 -33.64 -15.22 5.34
CA SER A 282 -32.62 -16.25 5.36
C SER A 282 -33.19 -17.66 5.09
N PRO A 283 -32.69 -18.39 4.07
CA PRO A 283 -32.97 -19.81 3.94
C PRO A 283 -32.03 -20.59 4.87
N SER A 284 -32.60 -21.24 5.87
CA SER A 284 -31.97 -22.30 6.63
C SER A 284 -31.78 -23.52 5.75
N TRP A 285 -30.54 -23.93 5.49
CA TRP A 285 -30.26 -25.23 4.88
C TRP A 285 -30.21 -26.30 5.98
N ARG A 286 -31.28 -27.08 6.11
CA ARG A 286 -31.23 -28.43 6.70
C ARG A 286 -31.08 -29.44 5.55
N PRO A 287 -30.20 -30.45 5.67
CA PRO A 287 -30.19 -31.56 4.73
C PRO A 287 -31.32 -32.53 5.07
N GLU A 288 -32.18 -32.81 4.09
CA GLU A 288 -33.10 -33.95 4.15
C GLU A 288 -32.35 -35.25 3.79
N PRO A 289 -32.69 -36.39 4.40
CA PRO A 289 -32.08 -37.67 4.08
C PRO A 289 -32.69 -38.24 2.78
N GLY A 290 -31.82 -38.75 1.90
CA GLY A 290 -32.25 -39.47 0.70
C GLY A 290 -32.81 -40.87 1.00
N PRO A 291 -33.50 -41.48 0.01
CA PRO A 291 -34.03 -42.84 0.11
C PRO A 291 -32.94 -43.92 0.19
#